data_AF-A0A1J3K6F1-F1
#
_entry.id   AF-A0A1J3K6F1-F1
#
_cell.length_a   1.000
_cell.length_b   1.000
_cell.length_c   1.000
_cell.angle_alpha   90.00
_cell.angle_beta   90.00
_cell.angle_gamma   90.00
#
_symmetry.space_group_name_H-M   'P 1'
#
loop_
_entity.id
_entity.type
_entity.pdbx_description
1 polymer ?
#
loop_
_entity_poly.entity_id
_entity_poly.type
_entity_poly.pdbx_seq_one_letter_code
_entity_poly.pdbx_strand_id
1 'polypeptide(L)'
;AENALLPPGVYTLEDLMAFGKNRGWCPYFLARRMFQFANIIVCSYQYLLDPKDAGTISKEFQKESVVVFDEGHNIDNVCIEALSVSVRKVTLEGTNRNLTKISHKIDRLRTQEDCELNTTG
;
A
#
# COMPACT_ATOMS: atom_id res chain seq x y z
N ALA A 1 17.82 11.25 7.40
CA ALA A 1 16.59 10.85 8.13
C ALA A 1 16.72 9.42 8.68
N GLU A 2 17.87 9.06 9.25
CA GLU A 2 18.19 7.67 9.62
C GLU A 2 17.61 7.24 10.97
N ASN A 3 17.14 8.17 11.80
CA ASN A 3 16.69 7.90 13.18
C ASN A 3 15.22 8.30 13.42
N ALA A 4 14.32 8.03 12.46
CA ALA A 4 12.89 8.24 12.68
C ALA A 4 12.32 7.13 13.57
N LEU A 5 12.52 7.27 14.88
CA LEU A 5 12.04 6.36 15.91
C LEU A 5 11.13 7.11 16.88
N LEU A 6 10.05 6.44 17.28
CA LEU A 6 9.22 6.91 18.37
C LEU A 6 9.87 6.54 19.71
N PRO A 7 9.80 7.42 20.72
CA PRO A 7 10.16 7.03 22.07
C PRO A 7 9.21 5.93 22.59
N PRO A 8 9.55 5.24 23.69
CA PRO A 8 8.67 4.25 24.29
C PRO A 8 7.33 4.88 24.71
N GLY A 9 6.23 4.26 24.31
CA GLY A 9 4.89 4.76 24.59
C GLY A 9 3.82 4.02 23.80
N VAL A 10 2.56 4.30 24.15
CA VAL A 10 1.38 3.86 23.38
C VAL A 10 1.00 5.00 22.45
N TYR A 11 0.84 4.69 21.16
CA TYR A 11 0.55 5.68 20.13
C TYR A 11 -0.75 5.33 19.42
N THR A 12 -1.70 6.25 19.44
CA THR A 12 -2.87 6.21 18.57
C THR A 12 -2.53 6.78 17.19
N LEU A 13 -3.45 6.65 16.24
CA LEU A 13 -3.30 7.29 14.93
C LEU A 13 -3.16 8.81 15.04
N GLU A 14 -3.88 9.43 15.97
CA GLU A 14 -3.84 10.87 16.23
C GLU A 14 -2.48 11.31 16.75
N ASP A 15 -1.88 10.54 17.66
CA ASP A 15 -0.55 10.80 18.19
C ASP A 15 0.53 10.70 17.11
N LEU A 16 0.43 9.69 16.24
CA LEU A 16 1.34 9.53 15.11
C LEU A 16 1.24 10.69 14.12
N MET A 17 0.02 11.16 13.86
CA MET A 17 -0.21 12.33 13.00
C MET A 17 0.39 13.61 13.62
N ALA A 18 0.15 13.85 14.91
CA ALA A 18 0.69 15.00 15.62
C ALA A 18 2.22 14.97 15.66
N PHE A 19 2.81 13.81 15.99
CA PHE A 19 4.26 13.63 16.06
C PHE A 19 4.91 13.80 14.68
N GLY A 20 4.33 13.18 13.65
CA GLY A 20 4.79 13.31 12.27
C GLY A 20 4.75 14.77 11.80
N LYS A 21 3.66 15.49 12.08
CA LYS A 21 3.51 16.91 11.72
C LYS A 21 4.58 17.78 12.41
N ASN A 22 4.84 17.57 13.69
CA ASN A 22 5.83 18.34 14.44
C ASN A 22 7.26 18.10 13.97
N ARG A 23 7.57 16.89 13.46
CA ARG A 23 8.91 16.50 13.00
C ARG A 23 9.09 16.63 11.48
N GLY A 24 8.03 16.94 10.73
CA GLY A 24 8.03 16.90 9.26
C GLY A 24 8.16 15.49 8.68
N TRP A 25 7.71 14.47 9.41
CA TRP A 25 7.76 13.07 8.98
C TRP A 25 6.38 12.59 8.55
N CYS A 26 6.33 11.76 7.52
CA CYS A 26 5.10 11.13 7.08
C CYS A 26 4.63 10.10 8.13
N PRO A 27 3.45 10.27 8.76
CA PRO A 27 2.96 9.35 9.79
C PRO A 27 2.81 7.91 9.29
N TYR A 28 2.43 7.72 8.03
CA TYR A 28 2.30 6.40 7.41
C TYR A 28 3.64 5.64 7.39
N PHE A 29 4.70 6.27 6.87
CA PHE A 29 6.02 5.65 6.83
C PHE A 29 6.64 5.50 8.22
N LEU A 30 6.35 6.42 9.13
CA LEU A 30 6.76 6.31 10.53
C LEU A 30 6.13 5.09 11.20
N ALA A 31 4.81 4.95 11.13
CA ALA A 31 4.08 3.80 11.69
C ALA A 31 4.61 2.49 11.11
N ARG A 32 4.74 2.41 9.78
CA ARG A 32 5.27 1.24 9.08
C ARG A 32 6.69 0.87 9.52
N ARG A 33 7.55 1.86 9.75
CA ARG A 33 8.92 1.60 10.27
C ARG A 33 8.88 1.06 11.70
N MET A 34 7.96 1.53 12.52
CA MET A 34 7.83 1.08 13.92
C MET A 34 7.31 -0.35 14.05
N PHE A 35 6.77 -0.98 13.00
CA PHE A 35 6.36 -2.40 13.03
C PHE A 35 7.49 -3.34 13.49
N GLN A 36 8.74 -3.09 13.08
CA GLN A 36 9.88 -3.92 13.48
C GLN A 36 10.29 -3.77 14.95
N PHE A 37 9.92 -2.64 15.58
CA PHE A 37 10.38 -2.26 16.92
C PHE A 37 9.26 -2.32 17.98
N ALA A 38 7.99 -2.37 17.54
CA ALA A 38 6.85 -2.42 18.43
C ALA A 38 6.66 -3.80 19.04
N ASN A 39 6.32 -3.84 20.33
CA ASN A 39 5.98 -5.09 21.01
C ASN A 39 4.53 -5.52 20.77
N ILE A 40 3.64 -4.55 20.59
CA ILE A 40 2.20 -4.77 20.38
C ILE A 40 1.78 -3.92 19.19
N ILE A 41 1.08 -4.53 18.25
CA ILE A 41 0.57 -3.89 17.05
C ILE A 41 -0.91 -4.22 16.95
N VAL A 42 -1.74 -3.18 16.90
CA VAL A 42 -3.19 -3.31 16.66
C VAL A 42 -3.44 -2.91 15.21
N CYS A 43 -3.90 -3.84 14.39
CA CYS A 43 -4.15 -3.62 12.98
C CYS A 43 -5.38 -4.40 12.50
N SER A 44 -5.94 -3.96 11.37
CA SER A 44 -7.08 -4.63 10.73
C SER A 44 -6.65 -5.93 10.03
N TYR A 45 -7.59 -6.86 9.91
CA TYR A 45 -7.41 -8.15 9.24
C TYR A 45 -6.80 -8.07 7.83
N GLN A 46 -7.14 -7.02 7.07
CA GLN A 46 -6.67 -6.83 5.70
C GLN A 46 -5.13 -6.83 5.60
N TYR A 47 -4.45 -6.30 6.60
CA TYR A 47 -2.99 -6.23 6.61
C TYR A 47 -2.29 -7.57 6.83
N LEU A 48 -3.02 -8.56 7.37
CA LEU A 48 -2.53 -9.92 7.60
C LEU A 48 -3.02 -10.89 6.52
N LEU A 49 -4.25 -10.70 6.03
CA LEU A 49 -4.95 -11.69 5.20
C LEU A 49 -5.01 -11.32 3.71
N ASP A 50 -4.97 -10.03 3.33
CA ASP A 50 -4.96 -9.66 1.91
C ASP A 50 -3.57 -9.93 1.32
N PRO A 51 -3.41 -10.85 0.36
CA PRO A 51 -2.10 -11.18 -0.20
C PRO A 51 -1.38 -9.99 -0.87
N LYS A 52 -2.10 -8.94 -1.27
CA LYS A 52 -1.51 -7.73 -1.86
C LYS A 52 -0.74 -6.91 -0.83
N ASP A 53 -1.31 -6.78 0.36
CA ASP A 53 -0.76 -5.94 1.44
C ASP A 53 0.06 -6.75 2.45
N ALA A 54 -0.37 -7.99 2.72
CA ALA A 54 0.28 -8.90 3.65
C ALA A 54 1.74 -9.17 3.26
N GLY A 55 2.08 -9.22 1.97
CA GLY A 55 3.47 -9.42 1.53
C GLY A 55 4.42 -8.30 1.95
N THR A 56 3.91 -7.10 2.20
CA THR A 56 4.70 -5.95 2.64
C THR A 56 4.90 -5.96 4.15
N ILE A 57 3.88 -6.38 4.91
CA ILE A 57 3.87 -6.30 6.37
C ILE A 57 4.39 -7.60 6.99
N SER A 58 4.08 -8.76 6.41
CA SER A 58 4.58 -10.08 6.82
C SER A 58 6.10 -10.17 6.83
N LYS A 59 6.80 -9.39 5.99
CA LYS A 59 8.26 -9.31 5.99
C LYS A 59 8.83 -8.52 7.17
N GLU A 60 8.03 -7.64 7.75
CA GLU A 60 8.39 -6.79 8.89
C GLU A 60 8.09 -7.48 10.22
N PHE A 61 7.21 -8.50 10.23
CA PHE A 61 6.93 -9.31 11.41
C PHE A 61 8.12 -10.19 11.79
N GLN A 62 8.38 -10.27 13.09
CA GLN A 62 9.33 -11.22 13.64
C GLN A 62 8.77 -12.64 13.53
N LYS A 63 9.66 -13.62 13.27
CA LYS A 63 9.29 -15.04 13.13
C LYS A 63 8.60 -15.61 14.38
N GLU A 64 8.92 -15.06 15.54
CA GLU A 64 8.32 -15.43 16.82
C GLU A 64 7.30 -14.35 17.22
N SER A 65 6.09 -14.46 16.69
CA SER A 65 4.99 -13.54 17.03
C SER A 65 3.71 -14.31 17.32
N VAL A 66 2.90 -13.75 18.23
CA VAL A 66 1.57 -14.28 18.57
C VAL A 66 0.55 -13.36 17.92
N VAL A 67 -0.32 -13.95 17.09
CA VAL A 67 -1.40 -13.22 16.42
C VAL A 67 -2.72 -13.53 17.14
N VAL A 68 -3.43 -12.48 17.52
CA VAL A 68 -4.75 -12.57 18.15
C VAL A 68 -5.77 -11.97 17.20
N PHE A 69 -6.73 -12.77 16.77
CA PHE A 69 -7.89 -12.31 16.00
C PHE A 69 -9.00 -11.94 16.97
N ASP A 70 -9.38 -10.66 16.97
CA ASP A 70 -10.53 -10.16 17.75
C ASP A 70 -11.79 -10.19 16.88
N GLU A 71 -12.90 -10.71 17.39
CA GLU A 71 -14.10 -11.03 16.59
C GLU A 71 -13.82 -12.00 15.44
N GLY A 72 -13.22 -13.16 15.76
CA GLY A 72 -12.81 -14.16 14.78
C GLY A 72 -13.95 -14.75 13.92
N HIS A 73 -15.22 -14.49 14.27
CA HIS A 73 -16.37 -14.92 13.48
C HIS A 73 -16.50 -14.19 12.13
N ASN A 74 -15.81 -13.07 11.92
CA ASN A 74 -15.82 -12.34 10.64
C ASN A 74 -14.75 -12.81 9.65
N ILE A 75 -13.85 -13.73 10.05
CA ILE A 75 -12.64 -14.06 9.29
C ILE A 75 -12.93 -14.65 7.91
N ASP A 76 -14.00 -15.45 7.79
CA ASP A 76 -14.43 -16.10 6.56
C ASP A 76 -14.85 -15.08 5.50
N ASN A 77 -15.70 -14.12 5.88
CA ASN A 77 -16.17 -13.05 5.01
C ASN A 77 -15.01 -12.18 4.54
N VAL A 78 -14.08 -11.83 5.45
CA VAL A 78 -12.89 -11.04 5.11
C VAL A 78 -11.98 -11.77 4.12
N CYS A 79 -11.74 -13.07 4.32
CA CYS A 79 -10.97 -13.89 3.39
C CYS A 79 -11.64 -13.98 2.00
N ILE A 80 -12.96 -14.16 1.96
CA ILE A 80 -13.72 -14.19 0.71
C ILE A 80 -13.57 -12.86 -0.02
N GLU A 81 -13.73 -11.73 0.66
CA GLU A 81 -13.59 -10.40 0.06
C GLU A 81 -12.17 -10.13 -0.44
N ALA A 82 -11.15 -10.42 0.37
CA ALA A 82 -9.74 -10.16 0.03
C ALA A 82 -9.27 -10.90 -1.24
N LEU A 83 -9.82 -12.09 -1.48
CA LEU A 83 -9.46 -12.93 -2.64
C LEU A 83 -10.44 -12.79 -3.81
N SER A 84 -11.55 -12.08 -3.64
CA SER A 84 -12.56 -11.89 -4.67
C SER A 84 -12.33 -10.64 -5.50
N VAL A 85 -12.59 -10.74 -6.81
CA VAL A 85 -12.59 -9.59 -7.72
C VAL A 85 -13.90 -9.57 -8.49
N SER A 86 -14.65 -8.47 -8.40
CA SER A 86 -15.90 -8.26 -9.14
C SER A 86 -15.67 -7.38 -10.37
N VAL A 87 -15.83 -7.94 -11.56
CA VAL A 87 -15.78 -7.20 -12.82
C VAL A 87 -17.20 -6.81 -13.26
N ARG A 88 -17.45 -5.50 -13.40
CA ARG A 88 -18.74 -4.96 -13.86
C ARG A 88 -18.60 -4.32 -15.24
N LYS A 89 -19.72 -4.16 -15.97
CA LYS A 89 -19.73 -3.51 -17.30
C LYS A 89 -19.06 -2.12 -17.28
N VAL A 90 -19.31 -1.33 -16.23
CA VAL A 90 -18.68 -0.01 -16.04
C VAL A 90 -17.14 -0.13 -15.93
N THR A 91 -16.63 -1.15 -15.24
CA THR A 91 -15.18 -1.42 -15.17
C THR A 91 -14.61 -1.73 -16.55
N LEU A 92 -15.33 -2.49 -17.37
CA LEU A 92 -14.92 -2.83 -18.74
C LEU A 92 -14.93 -1.61 -19.68
N GLU A 93 -15.96 -0.78 -19.60
CA GLU A 93 -16.03 0.48 -20.36
C GLU A 93 -14.89 1.44 -19.98
N GLY A 94 -14.59 1.55 -18.68
CA GLY A 94 -13.43 2.30 -18.19
C GLY A 94 -12.11 1.73 -18.69
N THR A 95 -11.98 0.40 -18.75
CA THR A 95 -10.80 -0.29 -19.29
C THR A 95 -10.60 0.04 -20.76
N ASN A 96 -11.65 0.01 -21.58
CA ASN A 96 -11.55 0.34 -22.99
C ASN A 96 -11.07 1.79 -23.20
N ARG A 97 -11.62 2.76 -22.44
CA ARG A 97 -11.15 4.15 -22.48
C ARG A 97 -9.68 4.29 -22.09
N ASN A 98 -9.23 3.54 -21.08
CA ASN A 98 -7.83 3.55 -20.66
C ASN A 98 -6.91 2.93 -21.73
N LEU A 99 -7.34 1.85 -22.39
CA LEU A 99 -6.58 1.25 -23.50
C LEU A 99 -6.42 2.21 -24.68
N THR A 100 -7.48 2.92 -25.07
CA THR A 100 -7.38 3.94 -26.12
C THR A 100 -6.38 5.04 -25.76
N LYS A 101 -6.39 5.51 -24.51
CA LYS A 101 -5.41 6.51 -24.02
C LYS A 101 -3.98 5.98 -24.07
N ILE A 102 -3.76 4.75 -23.65
CA ILE A 102 -2.44 4.12 -23.68
C ILE A 102 -1.96 3.97 -25.13
N SER A 103 -2.82 3.51 -26.04
CA SER A 103 -2.51 3.40 -27.47
C SER A 103 -2.06 4.74 -28.06
N HIS A 104 -2.85 5.80 -27.85
CA HIS A 104 -2.48 7.13 -28.34
C HIS A 104 -1.17 7.65 -27.73
N LYS A 105 -0.89 7.31 -26.47
CA LYS A 105 0.38 7.70 -25.84
C LYS A 105 1.56 6.95 -26.45
N ILE A 106 1.41 5.68 -26.79
CA ILE A 106 2.43 4.89 -27.49
C ILE A 106 2.69 5.48 -28.89
N ASP A 107 1.64 5.82 -29.64
CA ASP A 107 1.78 6.39 -30.99
C ASP A 107 2.50 7.76 -30.97
N ARG A 108 2.21 8.58 -29.95
CA ARG A 108 2.91 9.85 -29.73
C ARG A 108 4.38 9.67 -29.39
N LEU A 109 4.71 8.69 -28.55
CA LEU A 109 6.11 8.42 -28.19
C LEU A 109 6.90 7.92 -29.40
N ARG A 110 6.32 7.03 -30.21
CA ARG A 110 6.96 6.53 -31.45
C ARG A 110 7.24 7.64 -32.46
N THR A 111 6.26 8.52 -32.70
CA THR A 111 6.42 9.66 -33.61
C THR A 111 7.41 10.71 -33.09
N GLN A 112 7.59 10.82 -31.78
CA GLN A 112 8.59 11.70 -31.18
C GLN A 112 10.01 11.12 -31.30
N GLU A 113 10.19 9.80 -31.09
CA GLU A 113 11.44 9.10 -31.34
C GLU A 113 11.88 9.19 -32.82
N ASP A 114 10.94 9.06 -33.76
CA ASP A 114 11.21 9.21 -35.20
C ASP A 114 11.61 10.66 -35.58
N CYS A 115 11.07 11.68 -34.89
CA CYS A 115 11.43 13.09 -35.12
C CYS A 115 12.80 13.46 -34.53
N GLU A 116 13.18 12.89 -33.38
CA GLU A 116 14.47 13.13 -32.72
C GLU A 116 15.63 12.46 -33.49
N LEU A 117 15.39 11.30 -34.14
CA LEU A 117 16.38 10.63 -34.99
C LEU A 117 16.62 11.37 -36.33
N ASN A 118 15.65 12.13 -36.84
CA ASN A 118 15.77 12.87 -38.10
C ASN A 118 16.42 14.27 -37.98
N THR A 119 16.74 14.72 -36.76
CA THR A 119 17.34 16.04 -36.50
C THR A 119 18.84 15.99 -36.16
N THR A 120 19.44 14.79 -36.09
CA THR A 120 20.88 14.57 -35.84
C THR A 120 21.68 14.15 -37.09
N GLY A 121 21.07 14.23 -38.29
CA GLY A 121 21.70 13.99 -39.59
C GLY A 121 22.04 15.26 -40.35
#